data_AF-A0A2E9Z9K9-F1
#
_entry.id   AF-A0A2E9Z9K9-F1
#
_cell.length_a   1.000
_cell.length_b   1.000
_cell.length_c   1.000
_cell.angle_alpha   90.00
_cell.angle_beta   90.00
_cell.angle_gamma   90.00
#
_symmetry.space_group_name_H-M   'P 1'
#
loop_
_entity.id
_entity.type
_entity.pdbx_description
1 polymer ?
#
loop_
_entity_poly.entity_id
_entity_poly.type
_entity_poly.pdbx_seq_one_letter_code
_entity_poly.pdbx_strand_id
1 'polypeptide(L)'
;MAESKSIGEWQELVKSCNESGKSKAAFCRANSLNYHQFLYWCTKFNKKTNPLIPVRLSNANEPLAIIRLGNGSTLEVVSREAQNHIISSLL
;
A
#
# COMPACT_ATOMS: atom_id res chain seq x y z
N MET A 1 -8.18 -39.51 8.05
CA MET A 1 -9.25 -38.53 7.74
C MET A 1 -8.77 -37.18 8.21
N ALA A 2 -8.33 -36.30 7.31
CA ALA A 2 -7.94 -34.95 7.72
C ALA A 2 -9.22 -34.15 7.90
N GLU A 3 -9.61 -33.91 9.14
CA GLU A 3 -10.79 -33.11 9.47
C GLU A 3 -10.68 -31.74 8.82
N SER A 4 -11.67 -31.41 7.99
CA SER A 4 -11.78 -30.11 7.36
C SER A 4 -12.18 -29.10 8.42
N LYS A 5 -11.24 -28.23 8.79
CA LYS A 5 -11.50 -27.10 9.69
C LYS A 5 -12.55 -26.16 9.08
N SER A 6 -13.48 -25.72 9.91
CA SER A 6 -14.49 -24.72 9.59
C SER A 6 -13.87 -23.33 9.38
N ILE A 7 -14.63 -22.42 8.76
CA ILE A 7 -14.19 -21.04 8.51
C ILE A 7 -13.83 -20.33 9.83
N GLY A 8 -14.60 -20.56 10.90
CA GLY A 8 -14.37 -19.95 12.22
C GLY A 8 -13.04 -20.39 12.85
N GLU A 9 -12.72 -21.67 12.77
CA GLU A 9 -11.44 -22.20 13.25
C GLU A 9 -10.25 -21.62 12.49
N TRP A 10 -10.38 -21.44 11.17
CA TRP A 10 -9.33 -20.78 10.38
C TRP A 10 -9.14 -19.32 10.78
N GLN A 11 -10.21 -18.61 11.12
CA GLN A 11 -10.13 -17.22 11.54
C GLN A 11 -9.38 -17.10 12.89
N GLU A 12 -9.72 -17.95 13.86
CA GLU A 12 -9.05 -17.99 15.16
C GLU A 12 -7.56 -18.36 15.03
N LEU A 13 -7.23 -19.34 14.17
CA LEU A 13 -5.83 -19.70 13.89
C LEU A 13 -5.05 -18.54 13.28
N VAL A 14 -5.64 -17.79 12.35
CA VAL A 14 -4.98 -16.63 11.74
C VAL A 14 -4.80 -15.50 12.76
N LYS A 15 -5.79 -15.25 13.62
CA LYS A 15 -5.69 -14.28 14.71
C LYS A 15 -4.59 -14.66 15.71
N SER A 16 -4.59 -15.90 16.18
CA SER A 16 -3.57 -16.43 17.09
C SER A 16 -2.16 -16.37 16.47
N CYS A 17 -2.02 -16.65 15.17
CA CYS A 17 -0.74 -16.50 14.48
C CYS A 17 -0.25 -15.04 14.48
N ASN A 18 -1.14 -14.08 14.22
CA ASN A 18 -0.80 -12.65 14.23
C ASN A 18 -0.42 -12.17 15.63
N GLU A 19 -1.14 -12.60 16.67
CA GLU A 19 -0.87 -12.24 18.07
C GLU A 19 0.42 -12.90 18.60
N SER A 20 0.74 -14.11 18.14
CA SER A 20 1.92 -14.84 18.59
C SER A 20 3.25 -14.22 18.15
N GLY A 21 3.25 -13.32 17.15
CA GLY A 21 4.46 -12.75 16.55
C GLY A 21 5.36 -13.77 15.84
N LYS A 22 4.95 -15.05 15.77
CA LYS A 22 5.71 -16.11 15.09
C LYS A 22 5.55 -16.01 13.59
N SER A 23 6.57 -16.44 12.85
CA SER A 23 6.46 -16.57 11.40
C SER A 23 5.38 -17.60 11.04
N LYS A 24 4.65 -17.37 9.94
CA LYS A 24 3.58 -18.28 9.46
C LYS A 24 4.07 -19.72 9.31
N ALA A 25 5.32 -19.91 8.88
CA ALA A 25 5.93 -21.24 8.75
C ALA A 25 6.17 -21.91 10.11
N ALA A 26 6.67 -21.16 11.11
CA ALA A 26 6.86 -21.69 12.46
C ALA A 26 5.51 -22.02 13.12
N PHE A 27 4.49 -21.18 12.91
CA PHE A 27 3.13 -21.43 13.39
C PHE A 27 2.50 -22.68 12.76
N CYS A 28 2.67 -22.87 11.45
CA CYS A 28 2.16 -24.06 10.76
C CYS A 28 2.84 -25.35 11.25
N ARG A 29 4.16 -25.32 11.48
CA ARG A 29 4.89 -26.47 12.03
C ARG A 29 4.42 -26.82 13.45
N ALA A 30 4.21 -25.82 14.30
CA ALA A 30 3.76 -26.03 15.68
C ALA A 30 2.32 -26.59 15.78
N ASN A 31 1.44 -26.19 14.86
CA ASN A 31 0.03 -26.59 14.85
C ASN A 31 -0.28 -27.71 13.85
N SER A 32 0.74 -28.33 13.24
CA SER A 32 0.59 -29.36 12.19
C SER A 32 -0.36 -28.93 11.07
N LEU A 33 -0.27 -27.68 10.64
CA LEU A 33 -1.11 -27.10 9.58
C LEU A 33 -0.42 -27.24 8.22
N ASN A 34 -1.22 -27.49 7.18
CA ASN A 34 -0.76 -27.37 5.82
C ASN A 34 -0.46 -25.90 5.50
N TYR A 35 0.78 -25.62 5.13
CA TYR A 35 1.27 -24.27 4.91
C TYR A 35 0.52 -23.52 3.79
N HIS A 36 0.23 -24.19 2.68
CA HIS A 36 -0.48 -23.59 1.54
C HIS A 36 -1.94 -23.26 1.88
N GLN A 37 -2.62 -24.16 2.59
CA GLN A 37 -3.98 -23.91 3.06
C GLN A 37 -4.02 -22.75 4.06
N PHE A 38 -3.08 -22.70 5.01
CA PHE A 38 -2.99 -21.61 5.97
C PHE A 38 -2.71 -20.26 5.29
N LEU A 39 -1.79 -20.22 4.32
CA LEU A 39 -1.53 -19.02 3.51
C LEU A 39 -2.77 -18.52 2.78
N TYR A 40 -3.56 -19.41 2.19
CA TYR A 40 -4.82 -19.05 1.55
C TYR A 40 -5.76 -18.34 2.54
N TRP A 41 -5.95 -18.90 3.73
CA TRP A 41 -6.80 -18.30 4.76
C TRP A 41 -6.24 -16.98 5.30
N CYS A 42 -4.91 -16.87 5.50
CA CYS A 42 -4.27 -15.60 5.83
C CYS A 42 -4.58 -14.53 4.79
N THR A 43 -4.49 -14.84 3.50
CA THR A 43 -4.79 -13.89 2.42
C THR A 43 -6.27 -13.56 2.37
N LYS A 44 -7.15 -14.55 2.58
CA LYS A 44 -8.60 -14.37 2.56
C LYS A 44 -9.08 -13.45 3.67
N PHE A 45 -8.57 -13.60 4.89
CA PHE A 45 -8.95 -12.76 6.04
C PHE A 45 -8.19 -11.43 6.10
N ASN A 46 -6.96 -11.37 5.61
CA ASN A 46 -6.21 -10.10 5.49
C ASN A 46 -6.49 -9.36 4.18
N LYS A 47 -7.46 -9.81 3.38
CA LYS A 47 -7.93 -9.06 2.22
C LYS A 47 -8.63 -7.81 2.75
N LYS A 48 -7.84 -6.80 3.13
CA LYS A 48 -8.30 -5.43 3.10
C LYS A 48 -8.87 -5.27 1.70
N THR A 49 -10.16 -5.04 1.58
CA THR A 49 -10.68 -4.33 0.43
C THR A 49 -9.76 -3.13 0.35
N ASN A 50 -8.80 -3.10 -0.57
CA ASN A 50 -8.00 -1.90 -0.77
C ASN A 50 -9.06 -0.84 -1.01
N PRO A 51 -9.31 0.09 -0.07
CA PRO A 51 -10.17 1.20 -0.41
C PRO A 51 -9.48 1.77 -1.62
N LEU A 52 -10.19 1.79 -2.76
CA LEU A 52 -9.65 2.32 -4.00
C LEU A 52 -9.03 3.66 -3.61
N ILE A 53 -7.70 3.75 -3.72
CA ILE A 53 -7.03 5.01 -3.40
C ILE A 53 -7.52 5.95 -4.50
N PRO A 54 -8.21 7.06 -4.18
CA PRO A 54 -8.64 7.99 -5.20
C PRO A 54 -7.39 8.52 -5.88
N VAL A 55 -7.14 8.06 -7.11
CA VAL A 55 -6.10 8.63 -7.97
C VAL A 55 -6.73 9.85 -8.62
N ARG A 56 -6.22 11.04 -8.28
CA ARG A 56 -6.55 12.24 -9.04
C ARG A 56 -5.76 12.13 -10.33
N LEU A 57 -6.46 11.99 -11.45
CA LEU A 57 -5.83 12.13 -12.76
C LEU A 57 -5.49 13.61 -12.92
N SER A 58 -4.21 13.94 -12.74
CA SER A 58 -3.65 15.19 -13.25
C SER A 58 -3.79 15.14 -14.77
N ASN A 59 -4.80 15.82 -15.31
CA ASN A 59 -4.77 16.16 -16.72
C ASN A 59 -3.43 16.85 -17.01
N ALA A 60 -2.87 16.67 -18.20
CA ALA A 60 -1.52 17.07 -18.63
C ALA A 60 -1.22 18.60 -18.60
N ASN A 61 -1.94 19.34 -17.77
CA ASN A 61 -1.92 20.78 -17.59
C ASN A 61 -1.62 21.16 -16.13
N GLU A 62 -0.97 20.30 -15.35
CA GLU A 62 -0.42 20.69 -14.05
C GLU A 62 0.88 21.48 -14.25
N PRO A 63 1.02 22.65 -13.60
CA PRO A 63 2.22 23.46 -13.74
C PRO A 63 3.42 22.70 -13.18
N LEU A 64 4.48 22.66 -13.97
CA LEU A 64 5.73 21.98 -13.66
C LEU A 64 6.46 22.62 -12.47
N ALA A 65 6.20 23.90 -12.19
CA ALA A 65 6.65 24.58 -10.99
C ALA A 65 5.69 25.72 -10.62
N ILE A 66 5.62 26.02 -9.33
CA ILE A 66 4.84 27.14 -8.79
C ILE A 66 5.78 28.01 -7.97
N ILE A 67 5.90 29.29 -8.33
CA ILE A 67 6.79 30.25 -7.66
C ILE A 67 5.95 31.28 -6.91
N ARG A 68 6.20 31.43 -5.61
CA ARG A 68 5.53 32.41 -4.76
C ARG A 68 6.43 33.63 -4.56
N LEU A 69 5.91 34.80 -4.88
CA LEU A 69 6.60 36.08 -4.72
C LEU A 69 6.23 36.72 -3.37
N GLY A 70 7.12 37.55 -2.83
CA GLY A 70 6.96 38.18 -1.50
C GLY A 70 5.76 39.13 -1.37
N ASN A 71 5.16 39.54 -2.49
CA ASN A 71 3.91 40.31 -2.53
C ASN A 71 2.65 39.45 -2.50
N GLY A 72 2.79 38.12 -2.33
CA GLY A 72 1.67 37.16 -2.28
C GLY A 72 1.21 36.67 -3.66
N SER A 73 1.75 37.19 -4.76
CA SER A 73 1.44 36.68 -6.10
C SER A 73 2.11 35.33 -6.36
N THR A 74 1.48 34.51 -7.21
CA THR A 74 1.97 33.18 -7.58
C THR A 74 2.10 33.07 -9.10
N LEU A 75 3.24 32.58 -9.57
CA LEU A 75 3.50 32.30 -10.98
C LEU A 75 3.54 30.79 -11.21
N GLU A 76 2.80 30.34 -12.21
CA GLU A 76 2.70 28.94 -12.60
C GLU A 76 3.49 28.71 -13.90
N VAL A 77 4.43 27.77 -13.85
CA VAL A 77 5.30 27.45 -14.99
C VAL A 77 4.78 26.19 -15.66
N VAL A 78 4.21 26.34 -16.85
CA VAL A 78 3.61 25.24 -17.61
C VAL A 78 4.51 24.71 -18.74
N SER A 79 5.60 25.42 -19.08
CA SER A 79 6.57 25.02 -20.11
C SER A 79 7.86 24.47 -19.47
N ARG A 80 8.36 23.37 -20.04
CA ARG A 80 9.57 22.68 -19.58
C ARG A 80 10.85 23.48 -19.89
N GLU A 81 10.86 24.22 -20.99
CA GLU A 81 11.95 25.11 -21.38
C GLU A 81 12.10 26.24 -20.37
N ALA A 82 10.98 26.88 -20.01
CA ALA A 82 10.96 27.92 -18.99
C ALA A 82 11.39 27.39 -17.61
N GLN A 83 10.95 26.19 -17.22
CA GLN A 83 11.37 25.55 -15.97
C GLN A 83 12.89 25.33 -15.92
N ASN A 84 13.48 24.79 -16.99
CA ASN A 84 14.92 24.51 -17.03
C ASN A 84 15.75 25.80 -16.94
N HIS A 85 15.33 26.87 -17.61
CA HIS A 85 15.99 28.18 -17.52
C HIS A 85 15.93 28.78 -16.10
N ILE A 86 14.81 28.59 -15.39
CA ILE A 86 14.67 29.06 -14.01
C ILE A 86 15.61 28.27 -13.09
N ILE A 87 15.65 26.94 -13.22
CA ILE A 87 16.54 26.09 -12.41
C ILE A 87 18.00 26.45 -12.66
N SER A 88 18.41 26.65 -13.92
CA SER A 88 19.80 27.03 -14.25
C SER A 88 20.20 28.41 -13.76
N SER A 89 19.24 29.28 -13.44
CA SER A 89 19.51 30.64 -12.96
C SER A 89 19.56 30.73 -11.42
N LEU A 90 19.14 29.67 -10.72
CA LEU A 90 19.08 29.58 -9.26
C LEU A 90 20.21 28.72 -8.66
N LEU A 91 20.86 27.89 -9.47
CA LEU A 91 22.08 27.14 -9.14
C LEU A 91 23.32 27.95 -9.55
#